data_AF-A0A841H830-F1
#
_entry.id   AF-A0A841H830-F1
#
_cell.length_a   1.000
_cell.length_b   1.000
_cell.length_c   1.000
_cell.angle_alpha   90.00
_cell.angle_beta   90.00
_cell.angle_gamma   90.00
#
_symmetry.space_group_name_H-M   'P 1'
#
loop_
_entity.id
_entity.type
_entity.pdbx_description
1 polymer ?
#
loop_
_entity_poly.entity_id
_entity_poly.type
_entity_poly.pdbx_seq_one_letter_code
_entity_poly.pdbx_strand_id
1 'polypeptide(L)'
;MTTYSATQRARLDGTLLASAVVVPLLTAAAALGADSWPARRFLALYTGPFFFAFFIWARLRLREPGPHSRGALAVDAAAVIAAALRLLSPAVPWSGHMVFYTYSAFTTRSLPYALLMLVLAGSATWFKLVLWDDPWSWGLGIVLGLFLAARRTVVHRARPPVAPEEKVRPPLSEPSGPS
;
A
#
# COMPACT_ATOMS: atom_id res chain seq x y z
N MET A 1 4.02 -6.19 -19.99
CA MET A 1 3.58 -6.36 -18.59
C MET A 1 4.32 -7.59 -18.12
N THR A 2 5.27 -7.46 -17.19
CA THR A 2 6.16 -8.58 -16.84
C THR A 2 5.37 -9.58 -16.01
N THR A 3 5.06 -10.74 -16.58
CA THR A 3 4.40 -11.82 -15.86
C THR A 3 5.45 -12.51 -14.99
N TYR A 4 5.40 -12.31 -13.68
CA TYR A 4 6.25 -13.06 -12.76
C TYR A 4 5.90 -14.55 -12.82
N SER A 5 6.91 -15.42 -12.84
CA SER A 5 6.70 -16.86 -12.67
C SER A 5 6.08 -17.15 -11.29
N ALA A 6 5.43 -18.31 -11.14
CA ALA A 6 4.86 -18.74 -9.87
C ALA A 6 5.91 -18.74 -8.74
N THR A 7 7.12 -19.22 -9.05
CA THR A 7 8.26 -19.23 -8.12
C THR A 7 8.71 -17.81 -7.74
N GLN A 8 8.80 -16.88 -8.68
CA GLN A 8 9.15 -15.49 -8.40
C GLN A 8 8.12 -14.82 -7.49
N ARG A 9 6.83 -15.04 -7.77
CA ARG A 9 5.73 -14.50 -6.96
C ARG A 9 5.77 -15.05 -5.53
N ALA A 10 5.98 -16.36 -5.37
CA ALA A 10 6.09 -16.99 -4.05
C ALA A 10 7.28 -16.44 -3.23
N ARG A 11 8.44 -16.23 -3.89
CA ARG A 11 9.61 -15.62 -3.25
C ARG A 11 9.33 -14.18 -2.80
N LEU A 12 8.79 -13.35 -3.69
CA LEU A 12 8.42 -11.96 -3.36
C LEU A 12 7.42 -11.89 -2.21
N ASP A 13 6.41 -12.75 -2.21
CA ASP A 13 5.43 -12.83 -1.13
C ASP A 13 6.08 -13.17 0.22
N GLY A 14 6.95 -14.17 0.23
CA GLY A 14 7.72 -14.58 1.42
C GLY A 14 8.64 -13.46 1.92
N THR A 15 9.36 -12.79 1.03
CA THR A 15 10.21 -11.65 1.37
C THR A 15 9.41 -10.50 1.98
N LEU A 16 8.24 -10.16 1.41
CA LEU A 16 7.39 -9.10 1.94
C LEU A 16 6.84 -9.47 3.32
N LEU A 17 6.43 -10.72 3.53
CA LEU A 17 5.96 -11.19 4.83
C LEU A 17 7.08 -11.16 5.89
N ALA A 18 8.27 -11.66 5.55
CA ALA A 18 9.43 -11.60 6.44
C ALA A 18 9.79 -10.13 6.77
N SER A 19 9.76 -9.24 5.77
CA SER A 19 10.06 -7.81 5.95
C SER A 19 9.03 -7.12 6.85
N ALA A 20 7.76 -7.52 6.75
CA ALA A 20 6.69 -7.02 7.62
C ALA A 20 6.94 -7.35 9.11
N VAL A 21 7.76 -8.35 9.42
CA VAL A 21 8.11 -8.70 10.81
C VAL A 21 9.47 -8.12 11.18
N VAL A 22 10.49 -8.37 10.35
CA VAL A 22 11.88 -8.02 10.66
C VAL A 22 12.07 -6.51 10.74
N VAL A 23 11.56 -5.73 9.78
CA VAL A 23 11.81 -4.27 9.75
C VAL A 23 11.16 -3.55 10.95
N PRO A 24 9.90 -3.82 11.32
CA PRO A 24 9.32 -3.24 12.54
C PRO A 24 10.05 -3.65 13.82
N LEU A 25 10.50 -4.91 13.91
CA LEU A 25 11.29 -5.37 15.07
C LEU A 25 12.63 -4.65 15.16
N LEU A 26 13.33 -4.47 14.04
CA LEU A 26 14.56 -3.67 13.99
C LEU A 26 14.30 -2.21 14.38
N THR A 27 13.16 -1.65 13.96
CA THR A 27 12.76 -0.29 14.34
C THR A 27 12.47 -0.19 15.84
N ALA A 28 11.81 -1.20 16.43
CA ALA A 28 11.57 -1.28 17.86
C ALA A 28 12.87 -1.50 18.65
N ALA A 29 13.80 -2.31 18.15
CA ALA A 29 15.11 -2.49 18.76
C ALA A 29 15.94 -1.19 18.72
N ALA A 30 15.91 -0.46 17.60
CA ALA A 30 16.52 0.86 17.49
C ALA A 30 15.90 1.85 18.50
N ALA A 31 14.61 1.72 18.80
CA ALA A 31 13.95 2.53 19.84
C ALA A 31 14.54 2.31 21.24
N LEU A 32 15.07 1.11 21.56
CA LEU A 32 15.72 0.84 22.85
C LEU A 32 17.06 1.58 22.98
N GLY A 33 17.74 1.81 21.86
CA GLY A 33 19.02 2.54 21.81
C GLY A 33 18.89 4.05 21.70
N ALA A 34 17.68 4.61 21.56
CA ALA A 34 17.50 6.05 21.42
C ALA A 34 17.56 6.77 22.79
N ASP A 35 18.25 7.91 22.84
CA ASP A 35 18.57 8.61 24.09
C ASP A 35 17.38 9.31 24.73
N SER A 36 16.38 9.69 23.93
CA SER A 36 15.23 10.47 24.41
C SER A 36 13.93 9.69 24.32
N TRP A 37 13.08 9.79 25.35
CA TRP A 37 11.74 9.20 25.33
C TRP A 37 10.92 9.58 24.09
N PRO A 38 10.93 10.85 23.61
CA PRO A 38 10.30 11.21 22.35
C PRO A 38 10.77 10.42 21.14
N ALA A 39 12.07 10.15 21.02
CA ALA A 39 12.62 9.33 19.94
C ALA A 39 12.21 7.86 20.07
N ARG A 40 12.23 7.29 21.28
CA ARG A 40 11.82 5.89 21.52
C ARG A 40 10.38 5.65 21.07
N ARG A 41 9.45 6.50 21.53
CA ARG A 41 8.02 6.37 21.16
C ARG A 41 7.78 6.62 19.67
N PHE A 42 8.50 7.56 19.04
CA PHE A 42 8.40 7.81 17.60
C PHE A 42 8.85 6.59 16.79
N LEU A 43 9.94 5.95 17.17
CA LEU A 43 10.41 4.74 16.49
C LEU A 43 9.45 3.56 16.74
N ALA A 44 9.15 3.26 18.00
CA ALA A 44 8.40 2.06 18.36
C ALA A 44 6.90 2.12 18.04
N LEU A 45 6.24 3.26 18.27
CA LEU A 45 4.77 3.39 18.19
C LEU A 45 4.28 4.12 16.94
N TYR A 46 5.18 4.79 16.22
CA TYR A 46 4.82 5.54 15.02
C TYR A 46 5.45 4.91 13.77
N THR A 47 6.78 4.74 13.77
CA THR A 47 7.54 4.28 12.59
C THR A 47 7.48 2.76 12.39
N GLY A 48 7.62 1.97 13.47
CA GLY A 48 7.53 0.51 13.39
C GLY A 48 6.20 0.02 12.81
N PRO A 49 5.03 0.48 13.34
CA PRO A 49 3.72 0.14 12.79
C PRO A 49 3.54 0.58 11.33
N PHE A 50 4.15 1.70 10.92
CA PHE A 50 4.15 2.14 9.54
C PHE A 50 4.86 1.14 8.61
N PHE A 51 6.05 0.67 8.97
CA PHE A 51 6.75 -0.34 8.17
C PHE A 51 5.99 -1.65 8.11
N PHE A 52 5.40 -2.10 9.22
CA PHE A 52 4.52 -3.27 9.25
C PHE A 52 3.38 -3.10 8.23
N ALA A 53 2.66 -1.99 8.32
CA ALA A 53 1.55 -1.64 7.45
C ALA A 53 1.98 -1.62 5.97
N PHE A 54 3.13 -1.04 5.66
CA PHE A 54 3.64 -0.90 4.31
C PHE A 54 3.92 -2.25 3.64
N PHE A 55 4.65 -3.14 4.31
CA PHE A 55 4.99 -4.44 3.74
C PHE A 55 3.77 -5.35 3.57
N ILE A 56 2.81 -5.28 4.51
CA ILE A 56 1.53 -5.99 4.37
C ILE A 56 0.73 -5.43 3.19
N TRP A 57 0.67 -4.11 2.99
CA TRP A 57 0.01 -3.52 1.82
C TRP A 57 0.65 -3.96 0.51
N ALA A 58 1.98 -3.89 0.42
CA ALA A 58 2.70 -4.31 -0.78
C ALA A 58 2.41 -5.79 -1.11
N ARG A 59 2.32 -6.64 -0.07
CA ARG A 59 1.94 -8.04 -0.22
C ARG A 59 0.50 -8.21 -0.70
N LEU A 60 -0.44 -7.46 -0.12
CA LEU A 60 -1.84 -7.48 -0.55
C LEU A 60 -1.98 -7.03 -2.00
N ARG A 61 -1.23 -5.99 -2.41
CA ARG A 61 -1.18 -5.52 -3.80
C ARG A 61 -0.67 -6.57 -4.76
N LEU A 62 0.43 -7.26 -4.43
CA LEU A 62 0.97 -8.34 -5.25
C LEU A 62 -0.05 -9.47 -5.49
N ARG A 63 -0.96 -9.67 -4.53
CA ARG A 63 -2.02 -10.70 -4.57
C ARG A 63 -3.33 -10.22 -5.18
N GLU A 64 -3.50 -8.93 -5.46
CA GLU A 64 -4.75 -8.43 -6.03
C GLU A 64 -4.99 -9.05 -7.42
N PRO A 65 -6.13 -9.74 -7.62
CA PRO A 65 -6.45 -10.31 -8.91
C PRO A 65 -6.78 -9.18 -9.90
N GLY A 66 -6.27 -9.34 -11.11
CA GLY A 66 -6.51 -8.42 -12.21
C GLY A 66 -5.24 -7.71 -12.68
N PRO A 67 -5.25 -7.27 -13.95
CA PRO A 67 -4.10 -6.62 -14.53
C PRO A 67 -3.84 -5.26 -13.85
N HIS A 68 -2.67 -5.13 -13.25
CA HIS A 68 -2.14 -3.88 -12.70
C HIS A 68 -1.90 -2.89 -13.86
N SER A 69 -2.90 -2.06 -14.18
CA SER A 69 -2.73 -1.07 -15.24
C SER A 69 -1.55 -0.15 -14.89
N ARG A 70 -0.80 0.30 -15.90
CA ARG A 70 0.31 1.25 -15.69
C ARG A 70 -0.14 2.48 -14.91
N GLY A 71 -1.36 2.96 -15.17
CA GLY A 71 -1.95 4.08 -14.44
C GLY A 71 -2.19 3.77 -12.96
N ALA A 72 -2.73 2.59 -12.61
CA ALA A 72 -2.94 2.23 -11.20
C ALA A 72 -1.61 2.13 -10.45
N LEU A 73 -0.59 1.53 -11.08
CA LEU A 73 0.77 1.47 -10.54
C LEU A 73 1.38 2.86 -10.36
N ALA A 74 1.15 3.78 -11.29
CA ALA A 74 1.62 5.15 -11.17
C ALA A 74 0.98 5.87 -9.99
N VAL A 75 -0.31 5.64 -9.71
CA VAL A 75 -0.99 6.19 -8.53
C VAL A 75 -0.48 5.54 -7.24
N ASP A 76 -0.29 4.21 -7.22
CA ASP A 76 0.30 3.50 -6.09
C ASP A 76 1.72 4.03 -5.79
N ALA A 77 2.55 4.23 -6.81
CA ALA A 77 3.88 4.82 -6.68
C ALA A 77 3.83 6.27 -6.19
N ALA A 78 2.91 7.09 -6.73
CA ALA A 78 2.74 8.47 -6.30
C ALA A 78 2.35 8.58 -4.82
N ALA A 79 1.49 7.68 -4.32
CA ALA A 79 1.13 7.64 -2.91
C ALA A 79 2.31 7.27 -2.01
N VAL A 80 3.11 6.28 -2.40
CA VAL A 80 4.32 5.89 -1.66
C VAL A 80 5.37 7.01 -1.68
N ILE A 81 5.60 7.64 -2.83
CA ILE A 81 6.53 8.77 -2.96
C ILE A 81 6.05 9.95 -2.10
N ALA A 82 4.77 10.32 -2.19
CA ALA A 82 4.20 11.41 -1.38
C ALA A 82 4.31 11.13 0.12
N ALA A 83 4.15 9.88 0.54
CA ALA A 83 4.36 9.46 1.92
C ALA A 83 5.84 9.56 2.34
N ALA A 84 6.77 9.12 1.47
CA ALA A 84 8.20 9.11 1.72
C ALA A 84 8.84 10.51 1.68
N LEU A 85 8.32 11.43 0.86
CA LEU A 85 8.88 12.80 0.73
C LEU A 85 8.94 13.54 2.07
N ARG A 86 8.01 13.27 2.99
CA ARG A 86 8.02 13.86 4.34
C ARG A 86 9.21 13.39 5.19
N LEU A 87 9.79 12.22 4.90
CA LEU A 87 11.01 11.74 5.54
C LEU A 87 12.25 12.47 5.02
N LEU A 88 12.21 12.93 3.77
CA LEU A 88 13.32 13.59 3.09
C LEU A 88 13.35 15.11 3.33
N SER A 89 12.19 15.72 3.57
CA SER A 89 12.10 17.16 3.79
C SER A 89 11.02 17.53 4.80
N PRO A 90 11.37 18.29 5.86
CA PRO A 90 10.39 18.87 6.77
C PRO A 90 9.60 20.04 6.16
N ALA A 91 9.90 20.47 4.93
CA ALA A 91 9.12 21.50 4.22
C ALA A 91 7.80 20.96 3.63
N VAL A 92 7.63 19.64 3.55
CA VAL A 92 6.42 19.02 3.00
C VAL A 92 5.23 19.24 3.95
N PRO A 93 4.15 19.93 3.55
CA PRO A 93 3.13 20.39 4.50
C PRO A 93 2.17 19.28 4.98
N TRP A 94 2.27 18.06 4.45
CA TRP A 94 1.41 16.93 4.83
C TRP A 94 2.15 15.84 5.61
N SER A 95 1.40 15.11 6.43
CA SER A 95 1.87 13.90 7.09
C SER A 95 1.95 12.73 6.12
N GLY A 96 3.17 12.22 5.88
CA GLY A 96 3.35 11.05 5.03
C GLY A 96 2.64 9.78 5.53
N HIS A 97 2.55 9.61 6.85
CA HIS A 97 1.81 8.51 7.46
C HIS A 97 0.32 8.59 7.14
N MET A 98 -0.27 9.79 7.22
CA MET A 98 -1.69 9.98 6.90
C MET A 98 -1.99 9.74 5.43
N VAL A 99 -1.11 10.22 4.54
CA VAL A 99 -1.23 9.93 3.10
C VAL A 99 -1.29 8.43 2.88
N PHE A 100 -0.33 7.69 3.45
CA PHE A 100 -0.25 6.26 3.25
C PHE A 100 -1.42 5.49 3.89
N TYR A 101 -1.75 5.75 5.16
CA TYR A 101 -2.80 5.04 5.87
C TYR A 101 -4.17 5.26 5.23
N THR A 102 -4.52 6.50 4.90
CA THR A 102 -5.81 6.76 4.22
C THR A 102 -5.82 6.19 2.81
N TYR A 103 -4.76 6.40 2.03
CA TYR A 103 -4.67 5.82 0.69
C TYR A 103 -4.86 4.29 0.71
N SER A 104 -4.12 3.61 1.57
CA SER A 104 -4.12 2.14 1.65
C SER A 104 -5.44 1.59 2.20
N ALA A 105 -6.05 2.25 3.20
CA ALA A 105 -7.36 1.88 3.73
C ALA A 105 -8.46 1.84 2.65
N PHE A 106 -8.48 2.85 1.76
CA PHE A 106 -9.53 3.02 0.76
C PHE A 106 -9.24 2.34 -0.58
N THR A 107 -8.07 1.73 -0.72
CA THR A 107 -7.70 1.08 -1.99
C THR A 107 -7.45 -0.41 -1.86
N THR A 108 -7.27 -0.94 -0.65
CA THR A 108 -7.15 -2.39 -0.41
C THR A 108 -8.53 -3.07 -0.39
N ARG A 109 -8.58 -4.36 -0.70
CA ARG A 109 -9.82 -5.17 -0.57
C ARG A 109 -9.95 -5.88 0.77
N SER A 110 -8.87 -5.95 1.55
CA SER A 110 -8.86 -6.64 2.83
C SER A 110 -9.45 -5.76 3.94
N LEU A 111 -10.67 -6.06 4.39
CA LEU A 111 -11.33 -5.30 5.47
C LEU A 111 -10.50 -5.24 6.76
N PRO A 112 -9.90 -6.34 7.27
CA PRO A 112 -9.05 -6.27 8.46
C PRO A 112 -7.88 -5.31 8.31
N TYR A 113 -7.24 -5.30 7.14
CA TYR A 113 -6.14 -4.38 6.85
C TYR A 113 -6.64 -2.92 6.76
N ALA A 114 -7.78 -2.69 6.10
CA ALA A 114 -8.37 -1.35 6.02
C ALA A 114 -8.70 -0.78 7.41
N LEU A 115 -9.30 -1.58 8.29
CA LEU A 115 -9.58 -1.20 9.67
C LEU A 115 -8.29 -0.92 10.45
N LEU A 116 -7.25 -1.76 10.30
CA LEU A 116 -5.95 -1.49 10.90
C LEU A 116 -5.39 -0.13 10.46
N MET A 117 -5.50 0.22 9.18
CA MET A 117 -5.01 1.52 8.68
C MET A 117 -5.79 2.69 9.27
N LEU A 118 -7.10 2.56 9.45
CA LEU A 118 -7.91 3.59 10.11
C LEU A 118 -7.53 3.74 11.59
N VAL A 119 -7.26 2.64 12.29
CA VAL A 119 -6.75 2.68 13.67
C VAL A 119 -5.38 3.37 13.73
N LEU A 120 -4.45 3.01 12.85
CA LEU A 120 -3.14 3.65 12.79
C LEU A 120 -3.22 5.14 12.41
N ALA A 121 -4.15 5.51 11.53
CA ALA A 121 -4.44 6.92 11.25
C ALA A 121 -4.99 7.64 12.48
N GLY A 122 -5.95 7.05 13.22
CA GLY A 122 -6.45 7.62 14.47
C GLY A 122 -5.33 7.85 15.49
N SER A 123 -4.49 6.83 15.71
CA SER A 123 -3.32 6.93 16.60
C SER A 123 -2.36 8.01 16.13
N ALA A 124 -2.06 8.07 14.84
CA ALA A 124 -1.14 9.06 14.30
C ALA A 124 -1.68 10.51 14.38
N THR A 125 -3.00 10.68 14.35
CA THR A 125 -3.68 11.97 14.55
C THR A 125 -3.52 12.40 16.00
N TRP A 126 -3.78 11.47 16.93
CA TRP A 126 -3.56 11.72 18.35
C TRP A 126 -2.11 12.13 18.65
N PHE A 127 -1.11 11.43 18.10
CA PHE A 127 0.30 11.83 18.24
C PHE A 127 0.56 13.25 17.74
N LYS A 128 -0.01 13.63 16.59
CA LYS A 128 0.17 14.97 16.02
C LYS A 128 -0.46 16.06 16.86
N LEU A 129 -1.67 15.84 17.33
CA LEU A 129 -2.41 16.82 18.13
C LEU A 129 -1.85 16.95 19.55
N VAL A 130 -1.58 15.85 20.22
CA VAL A 130 -1.26 15.84 21.66
C VAL A 130 0.24 15.96 21.93
N LEU A 131 1.08 15.39 21.06
CA LEU A 131 2.51 15.28 21.33
C LEU A 131 3.39 16.18 20.48
N TRP A 132 2.91 16.63 19.31
CA TRP A 132 3.70 17.44 18.38
C TRP A 132 3.11 18.82 18.09
N ASP A 133 1.96 19.15 18.68
CA ASP A 133 1.27 20.43 18.48
C ASP A 133 1.13 20.80 17.00
N ASP A 134 0.77 19.81 16.18
CA ASP A 134 0.69 19.90 14.72
C ASP A 134 -0.77 19.70 14.28
N PRO A 135 -1.60 20.75 14.29
CA PRO A 135 -3.03 20.65 14.03
C PRO A 135 -3.37 20.53 12.54
N TRP A 136 -2.43 20.74 11.62
CA TRP A 136 -2.75 20.91 10.20
C TRP A 136 -2.25 19.77 9.33
N SER A 137 -1.02 19.29 9.53
CA SER A 137 -0.40 18.43 8.52
C SER A 137 -1.04 17.03 8.46
N TRP A 138 -1.69 16.58 9.54
CA TRP A 138 -2.45 15.33 9.52
C TRP A 138 -3.65 15.43 8.57
N GLY A 139 -4.42 16.52 8.66
CA GLY A 139 -5.59 16.77 7.81
C GLY A 139 -5.20 16.88 6.34
N LEU A 140 -4.14 17.61 6.03
CA LEU A 140 -3.60 17.70 4.66
C LEU A 140 -3.18 16.32 4.11
N GLY A 141 -2.59 15.47 4.95
CA GLY A 141 -2.24 14.10 4.55
C GLY A 141 -3.46 13.22 4.28
N ILE A 142 -4.54 13.36 5.07
CA ILE A 142 -5.81 12.67 4.83
C ILE A 142 -6.41 13.10 3.48
N VAL A 143 -6.50 14.41 3.24
CA VAL A 143 -7.05 14.95 1.98
C VAL A 143 -6.28 14.43 0.77
N LEU A 144 -4.95 14.46 0.82
CA LEU A 144 -4.10 13.98 -0.26
C LEU A 144 -4.22 12.45 -0.46
N GLY A 145 -4.25 11.67 0.62
CA GLY A 145 -4.41 10.21 0.52
C GLY A 145 -5.78 9.80 -0.04
N LEU A 146 -6.85 10.48 0.36
CA LEU A 146 -8.20 10.29 -0.20
C LEU A 146 -8.26 10.69 -1.67
N PHE A 147 -7.64 11.81 -2.05
CA PHE A 147 -7.54 12.24 -3.44
C PHE A 147 -6.86 11.15 -4.30
N LEU A 148 -5.72 10.62 -3.84
CA LEU A 148 -5.01 9.54 -4.54
C LEU A 148 -5.84 8.26 -4.62
N ALA A 149 -6.57 7.90 -3.55
CA ALA A 149 -7.45 6.74 -3.55
C ALA A 149 -8.60 6.88 -4.56
N ALA A 150 -9.21 8.07 -4.64
CA ALA A 150 -10.23 8.39 -5.63
C ALA A 150 -9.67 8.31 -7.06
N ARG A 151 -8.48 8.89 -7.30
CA ARG A 151 -7.79 8.79 -8.59
C ARG A 151 -7.49 7.34 -8.99
N ARG A 152 -7.04 6.50 -8.04
CA ARG A 152 -6.82 5.07 -8.28
C ARG A 152 -8.11 4.38 -8.72
N THR A 153 -9.22 4.69 -8.06
CA THR A 153 -10.55 4.13 -8.37
C THR A 153 -11.00 4.52 -9.78
N VAL A 154 -10.84 5.79 -10.18
CA VAL A 154 -11.15 6.25 -11.53
C VAL A 154 -10.33 5.51 -12.58
N VAL A 155 -9.01 5.37 -12.36
CA VAL A 155 -8.12 4.65 -13.28
C VAL A 155 -8.47 3.17 -13.38
N HIS A 156 -8.94 2.57 -12.29
CA HIS A 156 -9.39 1.17 -12.30
C HIS A 156 -10.69 0.99 -13.09
N ARG A 157 -11.64 1.94 -12.97
CA ARG A 157 -12.94 1.92 -13.67
C ARG A 157 -12.86 2.27 -15.15
N ALA A 158 -11.92 3.13 -15.55
CA ALA A 158 -11.76 3.56 -16.94
C ALA A 158 -11.23 2.47 -17.88
N ARG A 159 -10.92 1.28 -17.35
CA ARG A 159 -10.44 0.17 -18.17
C ARG A 159 -11.63 -0.46 -18.90
N PRO A 160 -11.58 -0.61 -20.24
CA PRO A 160 -12.62 -1.32 -20.96
C PRO A 160 -12.74 -2.74 -20.40
N PRO A 161 -13.96 -3.29 -20.27
CA PRO A 161 -14.12 -4.69 -19.92
C PRO A 161 -13.26 -5.51 -20.89
N VAL A 162 -12.43 -6.39 -20.35
CA VAL A 162 -11.72 -7.36 -21.19
C VAL A 162 -12.84 -8.10 -21.89
N ALA A 163 -12.92 -7.95 -23.23
CA ALA A 163 -13.88 -8.70 -24.01
C ALA A 163 -13.77 -10.15 -23.55
N PRO A 164 -14.87 -10.79 -23.12
CA PRO A 164 -14.80 -12.17 -22.68
C PRO A 164 -14.04 -12.91 -23.76
N GLU A 165 -12.92 -13.58 -23.39
CA GLU A 165 -12.14 -14.39 -24.32
C GLU A 165 -13.16 -15.13 -25.15
N GLU A 166 -13.29 -14.73 -26.42
CA GLU A 166 -14.17 -15.39 -27.35
C GLU A 166 -13.64 -16.81 -27.33
N LYS A 167 -14.33 -17.70 -26.61
CA LYS A 167 -13.94 -19.10 -26.44
C LYS A 167 -13.66 -19.54 -27.86
N VAL A 168 -12.38 -19.63 -28.22
CA VAL A 168 -11.97 -20.01 -29.56
C VAL A 168 -12.65 -21.34 -29.74
N ARG A 169 -13.73 -21.35 -30.54
CA ARG A 169 -14.47 -22.59 -30.75
C ARG A 169 -13.41 -23.54 -31.25
N PRO A 170 -13.22 -24.71 -30.61
CA PRO A 170 -12.27 -25.68 -31.13
C PRO A 170 -12.61 -25.86 -32.61
N PRO A 171 -11.62 -25.88 -33.51
CA PRO A 171 -11.87 -26.09 -34.93
C PRO A 171 -12.76 -27.32 -35.04
N LEU A 172 -13.90 -27.16 -35.73
CA LEU A 172 -14.80 -28.27 -36.00
C LEU A 172 -13.94 -29.37 -36.61
N SER A 173 -13.77 -30.47 -35.88
CA SER A 173 -13.05 -31.64 -36.36
C SER A 173 -13.63 -32.01 -37.72
N GLU A 174 -12.81 -31.96 -38.77
CA GLU A 174 -13.24 -32.37 -40.11
C GLU A 174 -13.75 -33.81 -40.02
N PRO A 175 -14.92 -34.11 -40.62
CA PRO A 175 -15.42 -35.47 -40.64
C PRO A 175 -14.42 -36.35 -41.39
N SER A 176 -13.82 -37.29 -40.67
CA SER A 176 -13.02 -38.37 -41.23
C SER A 176 -13.88 -39.13 -42.25
N GLY A 177 -13.55 -38.97 -43.53
CA GLY A 177 -14.24 -39.64 -44.63
C GLY A 177 -14.12 -41.18 -44.55
N PRO A 178 -15.09 -41.93 -45.11
CA PRO A 178 -15.04 -43.39 -45.12
C PRO A 178 -13.91 -43.91 -46.01
N SER A 179 -13.09 -44.79 -45.45
CA SER A 179 -12.04 -45.58 -46.11
C SER A 179 -12.62 -46.67 -47.01
#